data_AF-A0AA97KL76-F1
#
_entry.id   AF-A0AA97KL76-F1
#
_cell.length_a   1.000
_cell.length_b   1.000
_cell.length_c   1.000
_cell.angle_alpha   90.00
_cell.angle_beta   90.00
_cell.angle_gamma   90.00
#
_symmetry.space_group_name_H-M   'P 1'
#
loop_
_entity.id
_entity.type
_entity.pdbx_description
1 polymer ?
#
loop_
_entity_poly.entity_id
_entity_poly.type
_entity_poly.pdbx_seq_one_letter_code
_entity_poly.pdbx_strand_id
1 'polypeptide(L)'
;MGTTEDLSLARKPKKMPIDRAEWGSYFDESGHILKSQEFVSSQILEKGLDPLVRSEAWKFLTGYYSWQTSHDERLTIESMRRKSYESLCNMCDKIQPLLETEHRDFMDVRNFIKSDVQRLYIKDAQGNTMVDKGQLEKILLLNYMCNVEAEYQQGFHEMLLLFRLLVEKEHEIYWLFQFFLQKTENSCIMNIGVGKNLAMLRSLIAFMDPDFSKHLERKGQVVQSLFPWFCLLFQRVFRTFDDVWRLWEVFLTGMPCRNFQVMVAYTMLQMVRDQIVQEDMSGDDILTLCNNLIDLEANELIAKACTTYELLMKHEKKVPQELQEFFGQPQQ
;
A
#
# COMPACT_ATOMS: atom_id res chain seq x y z
N MET A 1 -36.45 -2.01 29.62
CA MET A 1 -35.29 -1.53 30.38
C MET A 1 -34.08 -2.18 29.76
N GLY A 2 -33.41 -1.44 28.87
CA GLY A 2 -32.23 -1.91 28.15
C GLY A 2 -31.00 -1.68 29.01
N THR A 3 -30.17 -2.70 29.13
CA THR A 3 -28.80 -2.59 29.62
C THR A 3 -27.90 -2.56 28.38
N THR A 4 -27.49 -1.36 28.00
CA THR A 4 -26.33 -1.11 27.16
C THR A 4 -25.10 -1.60 27.94
N GLU A 5 -24.56 -2.75 27.54
CA GLU A 5 -23.22 -3.17 27.95
C GLU A 5 -22.21 -2.25 27.27
N ASP A 6 -21.80 -1.25 28.04
CA ASP A 6 -20.71 -0.33 27.75
C ASP A 6 -19.39 -1.12 27.83
N LEU A 7 -19.04 -1.79 26.72
CA LEU A 7 -17.73 -2.41 26.52
C LEU A 7 -16.70 -1.28 26.35
N SER A 8 -16.31 -0.70 27.47
CA SER A 8 -15.11 0.12 27.58
C SER A 8 -13.90 -0.72 27.15
N LEU A 9 -13.50 -0.54 25.88
CA LEU A 9 -12.21 -0.94 25.36
C LEU A 9 -11.15 -0.16 26.14
N ALA A 10 -10.68 -0.73 27.25
CA ALA A 10 -9.48 -0.28 27.92
C ALA A 10 -8.37 -0.20 26.85
N ARG A 11 -7.89 1.02 26.54
CA ARG A 11 -6.80 1.26 25.59
C ARG A 11 -5.61 0.41 26.03
N LYS A 12 -5.38 -0.72 25.35
CA LYS A 12 -4.13 -1.49 25.53
C LYS A 12 -2.96 -0.53 25.31
N PRO A 13 -1.91 -0.59 26.14
CA PRO A 13 -0.75 0.28 25.95
C PRO A 13 -0.21 0.11 24.53
N LYS A 14 -0.01 1.24 23.83
CA LYS A 14 0.54 1.27 22.47
C LYS A 14 1.89 0.55 22.51
N LYS A 15 2.00 -0.58 21.79
CA LYS A 15 3.28 -1.30 21.70
C LYS A 15 4.27 -0.41 20.95
N MET A 16 5.50 -0.36 21.45
CA MET A 16 6.57 0.38 20.76
C MET A 16 6.84 -0.27 19.40
N PRO A 17 7.17 0.52 18.36
CA PRO A 17 7.57 -0.02 17.06
C PRO A 17 8.83 -0.87 17.20
N ILE A 18 9.05 -1.79 16.25
CA ILE A 18 10.27 -2.60 16.19
C ILE A 18 11.44 -1.67 15.89
N ASP A 19 12.31 -1.48 16.87
CA ASP A 19 13.51 -0.65 16.75
C ASP A 19 14.69 -1.44 16.16
N ARG A 20 15.85 -0.77 16.01
CA ARG A 20 17.05 -1.41 15.45
C ARG A 20 17.58 -2.56 16.30
N ALA A 21 17.45 -2.48 17.63
CA ALA A 21 17.96 -3.52 18.51
C ALA A 21 17.11 -4.79 18.39
N GLU A 22 15.78 -4.62 18.38
CA GLU A 22 14.86 -5.72 18.18
C GLU A 22 14.96 -6.31 16.77
N TRP A 23 15.00 -5.48 15.73
CA TRP A 23 15.19 -5.95 14.35
C TRP A 23 16.50 -6.73 14.21
N GLY A 24 17.60 -6.19 14.73
CA GLY A 24 18.91 -6.86 14.71
C GLY A 24 18.91 -8.19 15.46
N SER A 25 18.10 -8.33 16.52
CA SER A 25 17.96 -9.59 17.28
C SER A 25 17.31 -10.73 16.48
N TYR A 26 16.71 -10.44 15.33
CA TYR A 26 16.14 -11.45 14.44
C TYR A 26 17.18 -12.13 13.57
N PHE A 27 18.42 -11.62 13.52
CA PHE A 27 19.48 -12.14 12.66
C PHE A 27 20.55 -12.89 13.46
N ASP A 28 21.18 -13.88 12.82
CA ASP A 28 22.40 -14.50 13.33
C ASP A 28 23.67 -13.69 12.94
N GLU A 29 24.83 -14.17 13.37
CA GLU A 29 26.13 -13.53 13.08
C GLU A 29 26.46 -13.46 11.58
N SER A 30 25.89 -14.36 10.76
CA SER A 30 26.05 -14.37 9.30
C SER A 30 24.98 -13.53 8.58
N GLY A 31 24.02 -12.99 9.31
CA GLY A 31 22.93 -12.18 8.80
C GLY A 31 21.76 -12.97 8.23
N HIS A 32 21.58 -14.24 8.56
CA HIS A 32 20.34 -14.97 8.26
C HIS A 32 19.26 -14.66 9.28
N ILE A 33 17.99 -14.59 8.85
CA ILE A 33 16.87 -14.38 9.76
C ILE A 33 16.57 -15.68 10.52
N LEU A 34 16.69 -15.63 11.84
CA LEU A 34 16.43 -16.73 12.78
C LEU A 34 14.94 -16.96 13.05
N LYS A 35 14.11 -15.94 12.82
CA LYS A 35 12.67 -15.99 13.05
C LYS A 35 11.94 -16.39 11.77
N SER A 36 10.81 -17.08 11.91
CA SER A 36 9.97 -17.37 10.73
C SER A 36 9.36 -16.09 10.16
N GLN A 37 9.05 -16.09 8.87
CA GLN A 37 8.43 -14.94 8.21
C GLN A 37 7.09 -14.58 8.88
N GLU A 38 6.33 -15.57 9.35
CA GLU A 38 5.05 -15.39 10.04
C GLU A 38 5.23 -14.68 11.37
N PHE A 39 6.28 -15.03 12.12
CA PHE A 39 6.60 -14.36 13.37
C PHE A 39 6.92 -12.88 13.11
N VAL A 40 7.82 -12.59 12.16
CA VAL A 40 8.21 -11.21 11.83
C VAL A 40 7.00 -10.42 11.33
N SER A 41 6.22 -10.99 10.42
CA SER A 41 4.97 -10.40 9.91
C SER A 41 3.95 -10.10 11.02
N SER A 42 3.80 -11.03 11.98
CA SER A 42 2.95 -10.80 13.16
C SER A 42 3.46 -9.65 14.03
N GLN A 43 4.77 -9.55 14.27
CA GLN A 43 5.33 -8.43 15.02
C GLN A 43 5.13 -7.10 14.29
N ILE A 44 5.29 -7.06 12.96
CA ILE A 44 5.05 -5.86 12.15
C ILE A 44 3.56 -5.47 12.17
N LEU A 45 2.64 -6.43 12.08
CA LEU A 45 1.21 -6.16 12.22
C LEU A 45 0.90 -5.50 13.57
N GLU A 46 1.45 -6.01 14.66
CA GLU A 46 1.15 -5.55 16.02
C GLU A 46 1.85 -4.23 16.40
N LYS A 47 3.09 -4.03 15.95
CA LYS A 47 3.97 -2.97 16.44
C LYS A 47 4.31 -1.92 15.39
N GLY A 48 4.33 -2.30 14.12
CA GLY A 48 4.93 -1.50 13.05
C GLY A 48 6.45 -1.43 13.15
N LEU A 49 7.07 -0.73 12.20
CA LEU A 49 8.52 -0.53 12.14
C LEU A 49 8.91 0.89 12.55
N ASP A 50 10.02 1.00 13.28
CA ASP A 50 10.65 2.28 13.55
C ASP A 50 11.19 2.91 12.24
N PRO A 51 11.14 4.24 12.05
CA PRO A 51 11.64 4.90 10.84
C PRO A 51 13.08 4.50 10.48
N LEU A 52 13.93 4.24 11.46
CA LEU A 52 15.33 3.87 11.24
C LEU A 52 15.54 2.42 10.78
N VAL A 53 14.49 1.60 10.79
CA VAL A 53 14.48 0.18 10.38
C VAL A 53 13.80 0.00 9.03
N ARG A 54 12.83 0.86 8.67
CA ARG A 54 11.97 0.67 7.49
C ARG A 54 12.74 0.40 6.21
N SER A 55 13.77 1.18 5.90
CA SER A 55 14.53 1.07 4.65
C SER A 55 15.19 -0.30 4.48
N GLU A 56 15.59 -0.95 5.57
CA GLU A 56 16.14 -2.30 5.56
C GLU A 56 15.03 -3.36 5.52
N ALA A 57 14.05 -3.26 6.42
CA ALA A 57 12.97 -4.24 6.52
C ALA A 57 12.12 -4.32 5.25
N TRP A 58 11.87 -3.18 4.58
CA TRP A 58 11.12 -3.13 3.32
C TRP A 58 11.80 -3.92 2.21
N LYS A 59 13.13 -4.08 2.24
CA LYS A 59 13.82 -4.93 1.28
C LYS A 59 13.38 -6.40 1.45
N PHE A 60 13.16 -6.89 2.67
CA PHE A 60 12.61 -8.24 2.87
C PHE A 60 11.12 -8.31 2.55
N LEU A 61 10.33 -7.33 3.00
CA LEU A 61 8.87 -7.32 2.83
C LEU A 61 8.44 -7.29 1.35
N THR A 62 9.16 -6.55 0.52
CA THR A 62 8.88 -6.47 -0.93
C THR A 62 9.41 -7.68 -1.71
N GLY A 63 10.33 -8.46 -1.13
CA GLY A 63 11.05 -9.52 -1.85
C GLY A 63 12.31 -9.03 -2.57
N TYR A 64 12.75 -7.79 -2.33
CA TYR A 64 14.08 -7.33 -2.73
C TYR A 64 15.14 -8.29 -2.13
N TYR A 65 15.07 -8.63 -0.86
CA TYR A 65 15.83 -9.75 -0.32
C TYR A 65 14.92 -10.95 -0.10
N SER A 66 15.42 -12.13 -0.43
CA SER A 66 14.82 -13.37 0.07
C SER A 66 15.10 -13.48 1.57
N TRP A 67 14.13 -13.99 2.32
CA TRP A 67 14.21 -14.24 3.76
C TRP A 67 15.31 -15.24 4.15
N GLN A 68 15.84 -15.99 3.18
CA GLN A 68 16.86 -17.01 3.37
C GLN A 68 18.28 -16.50 3.09
N THR A 69 18.45 -15.24 2.70
CA THR A 69 19.76 -14.68 2.34
C THR A 69 20.61 -14.35 3.56
N SER A 70 21.92 -14.57 3.47
CA SER A 70 22.95 -14.06 4.37
C SER A 70 23.31 -12.60 4.07
N HIS A 71 24.09 -11.96 4.95
CA HIS A 71 24.59 -10.61 4.72
C HIS A 71 25.44 -10.49 3.43
N ASP A 72 26.36 -11.43 3.20
CA ASP A 72 27.27 -11.39 2.05
C ASP A 72 26.54 -11.63 0.73
N GLU A 73 25.52 -12.50 0.72
CA GLU A 73 24.63 -12.66 -0.42
C GLU A 73 23.85 -11.37 -0.70
N ARG A 74 23.37 -10.68 0.33
CA ARG A 74 22.70 -9.37 0.16
C ARG A 74 23.63 -8.32 -0.46
N LEU A 75 24.91 -8.28 -0.06
CA LEU A 75 25.90 -7.39 -0.70
C LEU A 75 26.09 -7.71 -2.20
N THR A 76 26.09 -9.00 -2.55
CA THR A 76 26.19 -9.45 -3.94
C THR A 76 24.94 -9.06 -4.73
N ILE A 77 23.74 -9.29 -4.17
CA ILE A 77 22.46 -8.91 -4.76
C ILE A 77 22.40 -7.40 -5.01
N GLU A 78 22.82 -6.58 -4.04
CA GLU A 78 22.89 -5.12 -4.20
C GLU A 78 23.82 -4.71 -5.35
N SER A 79 25.01 -5.31 -5.43
CA SER A 79 25.93 -5.02 -6.52
C SER A 79 25.39 -5.45 -7.88
N MET A 80 24.66 -6.57 -7.96
CA MET A 80 24.04 -7.03 -9.20
C MET A 80 22.92 -6.08 -9.62
N ARG A 81 22.01 -5.73 -8.71
CA ARG A 81 20.89 -4.83 -9.00
C ARG A 81 21.32 -3.44 -9.43
N ARG A 82 22.37 -2.88 -8.83
CA ARG A 82 22.96 -1.63 -9.28
C ARG A 82 23.44 -1.71 -10.73
N LYS A 83 24.22 -2.74 -11.08
CA LYS A 83 24.70 -2.96 -12.45
C LYS A 83 23.56 -3.20 -13.45
N SER A 84 22.53 -3.96 -13.05
CA SER A 84 21.34 -4.17 -13.85
C SER A 84 20.58 -2.86 -14.08
N TYR A 85 20.41 -2.04 -13.05
CA TYR A 85 19.77 -0.72 -13.17
C TYR A 85 20.54 0.21 -14.13
N GLU A 86 21.86 0.28 -14.00
CA GLU A 86 22.72 1.06 -14.91
C GLU A 86 22.57 0.57 -16.36
N SER A 87 22.51 -0.75 -16.56
CA SER A 87 22.32 -1.36 -17.88
C SER A 87 20.96 -1.04 -18.48
N LEU A 88 19.90 -1.05 -17.66
CA LEU A 88 18.54 -0.67 -18.06
C LEU A 88 18.47 0.81 -18.46
N CYS A 89 19.07 1.71 -17.67
CA CYS A 89 19.14 3.14 -18.03
C CYS A 89 19.83 3.33 -19.39
N ASN A 90 21.01 2.72 -19.58
CA ASN A 90 21.75 2.81 -20.83
C ASN A 90 20.99 2.25 -22.04
N MET A 91 20.16 1.23 -21.84
CA MET A 91 19.29 0.68 -22.88
C MET A 91 18.17 1.66 -23.22
N CYS A 92 17.47 2.19 -22.21
CA CYS A 92 16.38 3.12 -22.37
C CYS A 92 16.83 4.42 -23.03
N ASP A 93 17.98 4.98 -22.63
CA ASP A 93 18.55 6.19 -23.24
C ASP A 93 18.80 6.03 -24.75
N LYS A 94 19.15 4.81 -25.20
CA LYS A 94 19.39 4.51 -26.62
C LYS A 94 18.11 4.30 -27.41
N ILE A 95 17.09 3.70 -26.79
CA ILE A 95 15.82 3.35 -27.45
C ILE A 95 14.86 4.53 -27.46
N GLN A 96 14.92 5.41 -26.45
CA GLN A 96 13.99 6.52 -26.26
C GLN A 96 13.85 7.41 -27.50
N PRO A 97 14.91 7.84 -28.22
CA PRO A 97 14.75 8.68 -29.42
C PRO A 97 13.90 8.04 -30.52
N LEU A 98 14.00 6.71 -30.66
CA LEU A 98 13.18 5.96 -31.61
C LEU A 98 11.72 5.93 -31.15
N LEU A 99 11.47 5.70 -29.85
CA LEU A 99 10.11 5.70 -29.30
C LEU A 99 9.44 7.07 -29.41
N GLU A 100 10.18 8.15 -29.16
CA GLU A 100 9.68 9.53 -29.30
C GLU A 100 9.27 9.86 -30.74
N THR A 101 9.93 9.25 -31.73
CA THR A 101 9.64 9.49 -33.16
C THR A 101 8.50 8.61 -33.66
N GLU A 102 8.51 7.33 -33.30
CA GLU A 102 7.65 6.31 -33.93
C GLU A 102 6.38 6.01 -33.12
N HIS A 103 6.33 6.32 -31.82
CA HIS A 103 5.24 5.91 -30.93
C HIS A 103 4.59 7.09 -30.22
N ARG A 104 3.42 7.54 -30.72
CA ARG A 104 2.64 8.63 -30.10
C ARG A 104 2.30 8.35 -28.64
N ASP A 105 1.86 7.13 -28.33
CA ASP A 105 1.46 6.74 -26.97
C ASP A 105 2.60 6.92 -25.96
N PHE A 106 3.86 6.68 -26.38
CA PHE A 106 5.03 6.92 -25.55
C PHE A 106 5.18 8.40 -25.19
N MET A 107 4.99 9.30 -26.16
CA MET A 107 5.06 10.74 -25.94
C MET A 107 3.94 11.23 -25.01
N ASP A 108 2.73 10.70 -25.15
CA ASP A 108 1.61 11.04 -24.30
C ASP A 108 1.88 10.61 -22.85
N VAL A 109 2.32 9.36 -22.63
CA VAL A 109 2.69 8.87 -21.29
C VAL A 109 3.82 9.68 -20.68
N ARG A 110 4.87 9.99 -21.44
CA ARG A 110 5.97 10.84 -20.96
C ARG A 110 5.49 12.22 -20.54
N ASN A 111 4.59 12.83 -21.30
CA ASN A 111 4.01 14.12 -20.98
C ASN A 111 3.12 14.05 -19.73
N PHE A 112 2.35 12.97 -19.55
CA PHE A 112 1.57 12.74 -18.34
C PHE A 112 2.46 12.59 -17.11
N ILE A 113 3.49 11.74 -17.17
CA ILE A 113 4.49 11.57 -16.10
C ILE A 113 5.08 12.93 -15.70
N LYS A 114 5.51 13.72 -16.69
CA LYS A 114 6.07 15.04 -16.46
C LYS A 114 5.05 15.96 -15.77
N SER A 115 3.82 16.05 -16.29
CA SER A 115 2.77 16.90 -15.73
C SER A 115 2.47 16.56 -14.27
N ASP A 116 2.39 15.26 -13.97
CA ASP A 116 2.11 14.73 -12.65
C ASP A 116 3.26 15.01 -11.66
N VAL A 117 4.51 14.73 -12.03
CA VAL A 117 5.68 15.02 -11.18
C VAL A 117 5.80 16.53 -10.92
N GLN A 118 5.45 17.38 -11.89
CA GLN A 118 5.45 18.83 -11.68
C GLN A 118 4.46 19.29 -10.60
N ARG A 119 3.37 18.55 -10.35
CA ARG A 119 2.38 18.87 -9.29
C ARG A 119 2.83 18.46 -7.89
N LEU A 120 3.86 17.61 -7.76
CA LEU A 120 4.36 17.19 -6.45
C LEU A 120 4.94 18.37 -5.66
N TYR A 121 4.52 18.46 -4.39
CA TYR A 121 5.13 19.34 -3.40
C TYR A 121 6.32 18.63 -2.76
N ILE A 122 7.52 19.15 -3.00
CA ILE A 122 8.81 18.51 -2.64
C ILE A 122 9.71 19.42 -1.83
N LYS A 123 9.13 20.47 -1.22
CA LYS A 123 9.88 21.43 -0.41
C LYS A 123 9.73 21.08 1.07
N ASP A 124 10.80 21.26 1.84
CA ASP A 124 10.72 21.19 3.30
C ASP A 124 10.05 22.45 3.89
N ALA A 125 9.91 22.49 5.22
CA ALA A 125 9.37 23.64 5.95
C ALA A 125 10.21 24.92 5.75
N GLN A 126 11.46 24.79 5.34
CA GLN A 126 12.40 25.88 5.07
C GLN A 126 12.37 26.31 3.58
N GLY A 127 11.60 25.62 2.74
CA GLY A 127 11.47 25.90 1.32
C GLY A 127 12.55 25.27 0.44
N ASN A 128 13.44 24.45 0.98
CA ASN A 128 14.48 23.75 0.23
C ASN A 128 13.90 22.58 -0.54
N THR A 129 14.38 22.37 -1.76
CA THR A 129 14.00 21.23 -2.59
C THR A 129 14.60 19.94 -2.01
N MET A 130 13.74 19.04 -1.55
CA MET A 130 14.14 17.77 -0.91
C MET A 130 14.37 16.63 -1.91
N VAL A 131 13.74 16.72 -3.08
CA VAL A 131 13.70 15.64 -4.06
C VAL A 131 13.97 16.16 -5.47
N ASP A 132 14.80 15.46 -6.23
CA ASP A 132 15.00 15.75 -7.65
C ASP A 132 13.82 15.21 -8.48
N LYS A 133 13.06 16.11 -9.11
CA LYS A 133 11.96 15.74 -10.01
C LYS A 133 12.44 15.00 -11.25
N GLY A 134 13.63 15.33 -11.76
CA GLY A 134 14.21 14.65 -12.92
C GLY A 134 14.49 13.18 -12.64
N GLN A 135 14.97 12.87 -11.42
CA GLN A 135 15.12 11.50 -10.94
C GLN A 135 13.78 10.74 -10.91
N LEU A 136 12.70 11.36 -10.39
CA LEU A 136 11.38 10.72 -10.37
C LEU A 136 10.84 10.48 -11.78
N GLU A 137 10.92 11.47 -12.67
CA GLU A 137 10.52 11.35 -14.08
C GLU A 137 11.27 10.21 -14.77
N LYS A 138 12.59 10.11 -14.57
CA LYS A 138 13.43 9.03 -15.10
C LYS A 138 12.99 7.66 -14.61
N ILE A 139 12.78 7.49 -13.30
CA ILE A 139 12.39 6.20 -12.72
C ILE A 139 10.99 5.77 -13.20
N LEU A 140 10.03 6.71 -13.29
CA LEU A 140 8.67 6.40 -13.77
C LEU A 140 8.66 6.02 -15.25
N LEU A 141 9.44 6.73 -16.09
CA LEU A 141 9.57 6.39 -17.49
C LEU A 141 10.25 5.03 -17.68
N LEU A 142 11.28 4.73 -16.87
CA LEU A 142 11.93 3.43 -16.87
C LEU A 142 10.98 2.31 -16.44
N ASN A 143 10.16 2.54 -15.40
CA ASN A 143 9.09 1.61 -15.01
C ASN A 143 8.13 1.35 -16.17
N TYR A 144 7.65 2.40 -16.84
CA TYR A 144 6.74 2.26 -17.98
C TYR A 144 7.35 1.44 -19.13
N MET A 145 8.63 1.66 -19.44
CA MET A 145 9.32 0.95 -20.52
C MET A 145 9.61 -0.52 -20.19
N CYS A 146 9.82 -0.85 -18.91
CA CYS A 146 10.22 -2.20 -18.49
C CYS A 146 9.07 -3.05 -17.96
N ASN A 147 8.00 -2.44 -17.44
CA ASN A 147 6.84 -3.12 -16.87
C ASN A 147 5.60 -2.87 -17.74
N VAL A 148 5.44 -3.73 -18.74
CA VAL A 148 4.34 -3.65 -19.71
C VAL A 148 2.97 -3.99 -19.13
N GLU A 149 2.91 -4.65 -17.98
CA GLU A 149 1.65 -5.08 -17.36
C GLU A 149 1.02 -4.00 -16.48
N ALA A 150 1.84 -3.19 -15.80
CA ALA A 150 1.35 -2.14 -14.92
C ALA A 150 0.91 -0.87 -15.68
N GLU A 151 1.52 -0.59 -16.83
CA GLU A 151 1.46 0.70 -17.54
C GLU A 151 1.78 1.90 -16.61
N TYR A 152 1.63 3.14 -17.08
CA TYR A 152 1.66 4.30 -16.19
C TYR A 152 0.26 4.60 -15.65
N GLN A 153 0.11 4.62 -14.34
CA GLN A 153 -1.14 4.96 -13.66
C GLN A 153 -0.98 6.26 -12.89
N GLN A 154 -1.97 7.16 -13.03
CA GLN A 154 -1.99 8.39 -12.25
C GLN A 154 -1.96 8.04 -10.75
N GLY A 155 -1.01 8.63 -10.04
CA GLY A 155 -0.72 8.27 -8.65
C GLY A 155 0.66 7.65 -8.44
N PHE A 156 1.25 7.02 -9.47
CA PHE A 156 2.58 6.41 -9.34
C PHE A 156 3.67 7.41 -8.97
N HIS A 157 3.55 8.67 -9.38
CA HIS A 157 4.45 9.75 -8.97
C HIS A 157 4.33 10.07 -7.46
N GLU A 158 3.13 10.02 -6.90
CA GLU A 158 2.88 10.19 -5.46
C GLU A 158 3.41 9.00 -4.66
N MET A 159 3.22 7.79 -5.16
CA MET A 159 3.74 6.57 -4.53
C MET A 159 5.26 6.54 -4.59
N LEU A 160 5.86 6.85 -5.75
CA LEU A 160 7.31 6.84 -5.93
C LEU A 160 8.01 7.88 -5.02
N LEU A 161 7.37 9.02 -4.75
CA LEU A 161 7.87 10.00 -3.78
C LEU A 161 8.10 9.36 -2.40
N LEU A 162 7.20 8.47 -1.95
CA LEU A 162 7.36 7.74 -0.68
C LEU A 162 8.57 6.81 -0.69
N PHE A 163 8.85 6.13 -1.81
CA PHE A 163 10.08 5.32 -1.93
C PHE A 163 11.34 6.20 -1.92
N ARG A 164 11.29 7.35 -2.60
CA ARG A 164 12.41 8.31 -2.59
C ARG A 164 12.68 8.87 -1.19
N LEU A 165 11.65 9.07 -0.37
CA LEU A 165 11.82 9.52 1.01
C LEU A 165 12.26 8.38 1.95
N LEU A 166 12.03 7.12 1.57
CA LEU A 166 12.43 5.94 2.33
C LEU A 166 13.89 5.54 2.08
N VAL A 167 14.38 5.64 0.84
CA VAL A 167 15.74 5.26 0.43
C VAL A 167 16.40 6.31 -0.46
N GLU A 168 17.72 6.46 -0.32
CA GLU A 168 18.46 7.54 -0.99
C GLU A 168 18.96 7.16 -2.39
N LYS A 169 19.38 5.90 -2.58
CA LYS A 169 20.04 5.48 -3.81
C LYS A 169 19.03 5.22 -4.93
N GLU A 170 19.26 5.82 -6.09
CA GLU A 170 18.37 5.74 -7.26
C GLU A 170 17.99 4.31 -7.67
N HIS A 171 18.97 3.40 -7.74
CA HIS A 171 18.71 2.00 -8.09
C HIS A 171 17.86 1.28 -7.04
N GLU A 172 18.06 1.58 -5.75
CA GLU A 172 17.26 0.99 -4.67
C GLU A 172 15.81 1.49 -4.75
N ILE A 173 15.60 2.78 -5.04
CA ILE A 173 14.26 3.38 -5.25
C ILE A 173 13.54 2.65 -6.39
N TYR A 174 14.18 2.53 -7.56
CA TYR A 174 13.60 1.86 -8.72
C TYR A 174 13.21 0.42 -8.40
N TRP A 175 14.14 -0.38 -7.87
CA TRP A 175 13.89 -1.79 -7.63
C TRP A 175 12.87 -2.02 -6.52
N LEU A 176 12.94 -1.27 -5.41
CA LEU A 176 11.91 -1.36 -4.36
C LEU A 176 10.52 -1.02 -4.91
N PHE A 177 10.42 -0.02 -5.78
CA PHE A 177 9.16 0.31 -6.44
C PHE A 177 8.68 -0.82 -7.36
N GLN A 178 9.57 -1.44 -8.16
CA GLN A 178 9.23 -2.61 -8.99
C GLN A 178 8.69 -3.78 -8.14
N PHE A 179 9.45 -4.19 -7.13
CA PHE A 179 9.08 -5.31 -6.25
C PHE A 179 7.80 -5.00 -5.49
N PHE A 180 7.59 -3.76 -5.07
CA PHE A 180 6.37 -3.33 -4.45
C PHE A 180 5.16 -3.48 -5.39
N LEU A 181 5.22 -2.91 -6.59
CA LEU A 181 4.12 -3.01 -7.56
C LEU A 181 3.79 -4.46 -7.90
N GLN A 182 4.80 -5.32 -8.07
CA GLN A 182 4.62 -6.76 -8.27
C GLN A 182 3.93 -7.41 -7.07
N LYS A 183 4.41 -7.12 -5.86
CA LYS A 183 3.86 -7.69 -4.61
C LYS A 183 2.41 -7.24 -4.36
N THR A 184 2.06 -6.03 -4.80
CA THR A 184 0.74 -5.42 -4.58
C THR A 184 -0.12 -5.34 -5.84
N GLU A 185 0.20 -6.10 -6.89
CA GLU A 185 -0.48 -6.01 -8.20
C GLU A 185 -1.99 -6.30 -8.09
N ASN A 186 -2.35 -7.31 -7.30
CA ASN A 186 -3.71 -7.70 -6.99
C ASN A 186 -4.45 -6.70 -6.08
N SER A 187 -3.76 -5.64 -5.64
CA SER A 187 -4.32 -4.55 -4.86
C SER A 187 -4.46 -3.28 -5.72
N CYS A 188 -3.35 -2.70 -6.18
CA CYS A 188 -3.30 -1.32 -6.65
C CYS A 188 -3.24 -1.13 -8.17
N ILE A 189 -3.02 -2.19 -8.95
CA ILE A 189 -2.94 -2.07 -10.41
C ILE A 189 -4.35 -2.12 -10.99
N MET A 190 -4.76 -1.05 -11.69
CA MET A 190 -6.12 -0.87 -12.22
C MET A 190 -6.61 -2.07 -13.04
N ASN A 191 -5.78 -2.56 -13.96
CA ASN A 191 -6.14 -3.64 -14.88
C ASN A 191 -6.00 -5.04 -14.27
N ILE A 192 -5.58 -5.17 -13.01
CA ILE A 192 -5.34 -6.45 -12.34
C ILE A 192 -6.20 -6.57 -11.08
N GLY A 193 -5.95 -5.74 -10.08
CA GLY A 193 -6.51 -5.89 -8.74
C GLY A 193 -7.76 -5.06 -8.45
N VAL A 194 -7.79 -3.82 -8.91
CA VAL A 194 -8.73 -2.79 -8.41
C VAL A 194 -10.19 -3.21 -8.62
N GLY A 195 -10.55 -3.68 -9.81
CA GLY A 195 -11.92 -4.13 -10.11
C GLY A 195 -12.38 -5.27 -9.21
N LYS A 196 -11.51 -6.24 -8.93
CA LYS A 196 -11.80 -7.37 -8.03
C LYS A 196 -11.97 -6.89 -6.59
N ASN A 197 -11.12 -5.99 -6.11
CA ASN A 197 -11.23 -5.41 -4.77
C ASN A 197 -12.56 -4.65 -4.58
N LEU A 198 -13.00 -3.86 -5.57
CA LEU A 198 -14.28 -3.14 -5.51
C LEU A 198 -15.48 -4.10 -5.51
N ALA A 199 -15.43 -5.17 -6.31
CA ALA A 199 -16.45 -6.20 -6.30
C ALA A 199 -16.55 -6.91 -4.94
N MET A 200 -15.42 -7.28 -4.34
CA MET A 200 -15.36 -7.91 -3.03
C MET A 200 -15.75 -6.95 -1.90
N LEU A 201 -15.44 -5.66 -2.01
CA LEU A 201 -15.92 -4.65 -1.08
C LEU A 201 -17.44 -4.58 -1.08
N ARG A 202 -18.06 -4.58 -2.28
CA ARG A 202 -19.53 -4.61 -2.40
C ARG A 202 -20.12 -5.88 -1.77
N SER A 203 -19.57 -7.06 -2.07
CA SER A 203 -20.01 -8.33 -1.46
C SER A 203 -19.86 -8.32 0.06
N LEU A 204 -18.75 -7.78 0.58
CA LEU A 204 -18.51 -7.66 2.02
C LEU A 204 -19.52 -6.71 2.69
N ILE A 205 -19.82 -5.56 2.09
CA ILE A 205 -20.84 -4.62 2.60
C ILE A 205 -22.21 -5.30 2.61
N ALA A 206 -22.60 -5.96 1.52
CA ALA A 206 -23.88 -6.64 1.42
C ALA A 206 -24.07 -7.74 2.47
N PHE A 207 -22.98 -8.43 2.83
CA PHE A 207 -22.99 -9.46 3.86
C PHE A 207 -23.02 -8.87 5.28
N MET A 208 -22.13 -7.91 5.57
CA MET A 208 -21.93 -7.39 6.92
C MET A 208 -23.00 -6.37 7.31
N ASP A 209 -23.52 -5.60 6.36
CA ASP A 209 -24.53 -4.55 6.57
C ASP A 209 -25.47 -4.42 5.36
N PRO A 210 -26.48 -5.29 5.27
CA PRO A 210 -27.40 -5.33 4.12
C PRO A 210 -28.17 -4.02 3.90
N ASP A 211 -28.49 -3.28 4.96
CA ASP A 211 -29.27 -2.04 4.84
C ASP A 211 -28.40 -0.88 4.37
N PHE A 212 -27.15 -0.82 4.81
CA PHE A 212 -26.17 0.10 4.22
C PHE A 212 -25.88 -0.24 2.76
N SER A 213 -25.76 -1.52 2.41
CA SER A 213 -25.60 -1.95 1.01
C SER A 213 -26.74 -1.44 0.13
N LYS A 214 -28.00 -1.64 0.54
CA LYS A 214 -29.16 -1.12 -0.19
C LYS A 214 -29.17 0.40 -0.30
N HIS A 215 -28.65 1.12 0.69
CA HIS A 215 -28.55 2.57 0.62
C HIS A 215 -27.53 2.98 -0.46
N LEU A 216 -26.32 2.41 -0.45
CA LEU A 216 -25.28 2.70 -1.44
C LEU A 216 -25.70 2.31 -2.87
N GLU A 217 -26.44 1.21 -3.02
CA GLU A 217 -26.91 0.73 -4.33
C GLU A 217 -27.98 1.64 -4.95
N ARG A 218 -28.80 2.34 -4.15
CA ARG A 218 -29.83 3.25 -4.67
C ARG A 218 -29.26 4.38 -5.51
N LYS A 219 -28.08 4.90 -5.14
CA LYS A 219 -27.39 5.94 -5.91
C LYS A 219 -26.66 5.41 -7.14
N GLY A 220 -26.40 4.10 -7.18
CA GLY A 220 -25.58 3.48 -8.20
C GLY A 220 -24.11 3.92 -8.09
N GLN A 221 -23.20 3.02 -8.46
CA GLN A 221 -21.76 3.28 -8.61
C GLN A 221 -20.99 3.82 -7.38
N VAL A 222 -21.61 4.08 -6.22
CA VAL A 222 -20.90 4.63 -5.05
C VAL A 222 -19.66 3.82 -4.68
N VAL A 223 -19.79 2.49 -4.59
CA VAL A 223 -18.64 1.61 -4.31
C VAL A 223 -17.60 1.68 -5.43
N GLN A 224 -18.00 1.79 -6.70
CA GLN A 224 -17.08 1.86 -7.85
C GLN A 224 -16.28 3.17 -7.87
N SER A 225 -16.86 4.28 -7.42
CA SER A 225 -16.17 5.56 -7.27
C SER A 225 -15.02 5.50 -6.24
N LEU A 226 -14.99 4.50 -5.36
CA LEU A 226 -13.93 4.34 -4.34
C LEU A 226 -12.64 3.71 -4.89
N PHE A 227 -12.52 3.49 -6.21
CA PHE A 227 -11.31 2.97 -6.84
C PHE A 227 -10.00 3.68 -6.43
N PRO A 228 -9.95 5.02 -6.17
CA PRO A 228 -8.70 5.70 -5.81
C PRO A 228 -8.09 5.19 -4.50
N TRP A 229 -8.88 4.65 -3.57
CA TRP A 229 -8.37 4.03 -2.36
C TRP A 229 -7.46 2.83 -2.67
N PHE A 230 -7.83 2.01 -3.64
CA PHE A 230 -7.04 0.85 -4.02
C PHE A 230 -5.84 1.23 -4.88
N CYS A 231 -6.00 2.13 -5.85
CA CYS A 231 -4.91 2.58 -6.72
C CYS A 231 -3.74 3.20 -5.95
N LEU A 232 -4.06 3.95 -4.90
CA LEU A 232 -3.09 4.67 -4.10
C LEU A 232 -2.80 3.98 -2.76
N LEU A 233 -3.32 2.76 -2.55
CA LEU A 233 -3.21 2.02 -1.29
C LEU A 233 -3.49 2.91 -0.07
N PHE A 234 -4.59 3.65 -0.13
CA PHE A 234 -5.07 4.57 0.90
C PHE A 234 -4.12 5.72 1.28
N GLN A 235 -3.10 6.00 0.46
CA GLN A 235 -2.11 7.06 0.73
C GLN A 235 -2.75 8.41 1.08
N ARG A 236 -3.81 8.81 0.36
CA ARG A 236 -4.45 10.12 0.51
C ARG A 236 -5.34 10.26 1.75
N VAL A 237 -5.57 9.17 2.48
CA VAL A 237 -6.38 9.18 3.70
C VAL A 237 -5.56 9.69 4.89
N PHE A 238 -4.24 9.57 4.85
CA PHE A 238 -3.35 9.95 5.94
C PHE A 238 -2.69 11.31 5.72
N ARG A 239 -2.43 12.01 6.84
CA ARG A 239 -1.74 13.30 6.85
C ARG A 239 -0.22 13.16 6.85
N THR A 240 0.31 12.04 7.32
CA THR A 240 1.74 11.79 7.46
C THR A 240 2.19 10.63 6.58
N PHE A 241 3.43 10.69 6.08
CA PHE A 241 4.03 9.57 5.36
C PHE A 241 4.28 8.37 6.27
N ASP A 242 4.53 8.60 7.56
CA ASP A 242 4.68 7.53 8.56
C ASP A 242 3.44 6.64 8.67
N ASP A 243 2.24 7.22 8.65
CA ASP A 243 0.99 6.46 8.66
C ASP A 243 0.78 5.69 7.36
N VAL A 244 1.15 6.27 6.21
CA VAL A 244 1.06 5.58 4.91
C VAL A 244 2.01 4.38 4.90
N TRP A 245 3.28 4.56 5.26
CA TRP A 245 4.24 3.46 5.35
C TRP A 245 3.79 2.40 6.35
N ARG A 246 3.26 2.80 7.51
CA ARG A 246 2.76 1.89 8.54
C ARG A 246 1.64 0.99 8.02
N LEU A 247 0.73 1.51 7.20
CA LEU A 247 -0.32 0.71 6.57
C LEU A 247 0.24 -0.21 5.48
N TRP A 248 1.14 0.30 4.63
CA TRP A 248 1.73 -0.49 3.55
C TRP A 248 2.58 -1.65 4.07
N GLU A 249 3.27 -1.47 5.20
CA GLU A 249 3.96 -2.54 5.91
C GLU A 249 3.02 -3.72 6.21
N VAL A 250 1.79 -3.46 6.66
CA VAL A 250 0.79 -4.51 6.89
C VAL A 250 0.41 -5.19 5.58
N PHE A 251 0.12 -4.42 4.53
CA PHE A 251 -0.23 -5.01 3.23
C PHE A 251 0.87 -5.90 2.68
N LEU A 252 2.14 -5.49 2.81
CA LEU A 252 3.28 -6.28 2.35
C LEU A 252 3.47 -7.58 3.14
N THR A 253 3.10 -7.61 4.42
CA THR A 253 3.15 -8.84 5.23
C THR A 253 2.08 -9.86 4.84
N GLY A 254 0.99 -9.43 4.19
CA GLY A 254 -0.16 -10.30 3.90
C GLY A 254 -0.94 -10.75 5.14
N MET A 255 -0.75 -10.07 6.28
CA MET A 255 -1.43 -10.33 7.55
C MET A 255 -2.51 -9.26 7.82
N PRO A 256 -3.55 -9.56 8.63
CA PRO A 256 -3.91 -10.89 9.17
C PRO A 256 -4.49 -11.85 8.11
N CYS A 257 -4.81 -11.35 6.93
CA CYS A 257 -5.39 -12.13 5.84
C CYS A 257 -4.95 -11.63 4.47
N ARG A 258 -5.20 -12.45 3.45
CA ARG A 258 -5.11 -12.01 2.06
C ARG A 258 -6.07 -10.86 1.82
N ASN A 259 -5.64 -9.94 0.95
CA ASN A 259 -6.45 -8.82 0.49
C ASN A 259 -6.99 -7.92 1.61
N PHE A 260 -6.21 -7.75 2.69
CA PHE A 260 -6.58 -6.95 3.85
C PHE A 260 -6.97 -5.49 3.49
N GLN A 261 -6.52 -4.97 2.34
CA GLN A 261 -6.96 -3.68 1.80
C GLN A 261 -8.49 -3.55 1.71
N VAL A 262 -9.24 -4.62 1.43
CA VAL A 262 -10.71 -4.57 1.36
C VAL A 262 -11.33 -4.47 2.75
N MET A 263 -10.72 -5.09 3.78
CA MET A 263 -11.12 -4.91 5.18
C MET A 263 -10.88 -3.48 5.66
N VAL A 264 -9.77 -2.87 5.24
CA VAL A 264 -9.47 -1.46 5.51
C VAL A 264 -10.52 -0.56 4.87
N ALA A 265 -10.84 -0.76 3.58
CA ALA A 265 -11.89 0.01 2.90
C ALA A 265 -13.25 -0.10 3.57
N TYR A 266 -13.69 -1.32 3.91
CA TYR A 266 -14.95 -1.51 4.63
C TYR A 266 -14.95 -0.84 6.00
N THR A 267 -13.85 -0.96 6.75
CA THR A 267 -13.70 -0.34 8.07
C THR A 267 -13.79 1.19 7.97
N MET A 268 -13.14 1.79 6.96
CA MET A 268 -13.27 3.22 6.72
C MET A 268 -14.73 3.62 6.42
N LEU A 269 -15.44 2.87 5.58
CA LEU A 269 -16.86 3.14 5.32
C LEU A 269 -17.70 3.04 6.60
N GLN A 270 -17.41 2.07 7.48
CA GLN A 270 -18.11 1.93 8.76
C GLN A 270 -17.83 3.12 9.69
N MET A 271 -16.63 3.68 9.69
CA MET A 271 -16.28 4.85 10.51
C MET A 271 -17.10 6.10 10.19
N VAL A 272 -17.54 6.25 8.94
CA VAL A 272 -18.31 7.41 8.46
C VAL A 272 -19.74 7.06 8.06
N ARG A 273 -20.17 5.81 8.31
CA ARG A 273 -21.44 5.24 7.83
C ARG A 273 -22.65 6.12 8.13
N ASP A 274 -22.78 6.58 9.38
CA ASP A 274 -23.96 7.34 9.80
C ASP A 274 -24.03 8.69 9.08
N GLN A 275 -22.89 9.33 8.84
CA GLN A 275 -22.82 10.56 8.07
C GLN A 275 -23.15 10.32 6.59
N ILE A 276 -22.65 9.23 6.00
CA ILE A 276 -22.99 8.81 4.63
C ILE A 276 -24.50 8.67 4.46
N VAL A 277 -25.16 7.97 5.40
CA VAL A 277 -26.60 7.70 5.34
C VAL A 277 -27.41 8.96 5.61
N GLN A 278 -27.01 9.78 6.58
CA GLN A 278 -27.72 11.00 6.96
C GLN A 278 -27.67 12.06 5.86
N GLU A 279 -26.50 12.25 5.25
CA GLU A 279 -26.29 13.27 4.21
C GLU A 279 -26.53 12.73 2.80
N ASP A 280 -26.84 11.43 2.66
CA ASP A 280 -27.06 10.77 1.38
C ASP A 280 -25.86 11.02 0.44
N MET A 281 -24.66 10.61 0.86
CA MET A 281 -23.41 10.96 0.18
C MET A 281 -23.19 10.22 -1.14
N SER A 282 -22.58 10.89 -2.12
CA SER A 282 -22.03 10.26 -3.34
C SER A 282 -20.66 9.64 -3.07
N GLY A 283 -20.10 8.91 -4.04
CA GLY A 283 -18.75 8.37 -3.94
C GLY A 283 -17.68 9.46 -3.77
N ASP A 284 -17.81 10.57 -4.48
CA ASP A 284 -16.86 11.69 -4.40
C ASP A 284 -16.94 12.40 -3.03
N ASP A 285 -18.14 12.50 -2.46
CA ASP A 285 -18.35 13.03 -1.11
C ASP A 285 -17.67 12.14 -0.06
N ILE A 286 -17.81 10.81 -0.20
CA ILE A 286 -17.15 9.83 0.70
C ILE A 286 -15.63 9.93 0.61
N LEU A 287 -15.08 10.00 -0.61
CA LEU A 287 -13.64 10.18 -0.81
C LEU A 287 -13.15 11.47 -0.15
N THR A 288 -13.89 12.57 -0.36
CA THR A 288 -13.56 13.88 0.22
C THR A 288 -13.64 13.86 1.74
N LEU A 289 -14.67 13.25 2.31
CA LEU A 289 -14.83 13.10 3.76
C LEU A 289 -13.67 12.30 4.35
N CYS A 290 -13.34 11.14 3.75
CA CYS A 290 -12.30 10.26 4.27
C CYS A 290 -10.89 10.86 4.16
N ASN A 291 -10.58 11.56 3.06
CA ASN A 291 -9.29 12.26 2.89
C ASN A 291 -9.14 13.43 3.88
N ASN A 292 -10.23 13.90 4.47
CA ASN A 292 -10.26 15.01 5.41
C ASN A 292 -10.46 14.58 6.87
N LEU A 293 -10.48 13.28 7.17
CA LEU A 293 -10.53 12.79 8.54
C LEU A 293 -9.37 13.38 9.34
N ILE A 294 -9.72 14.12 10.38
CA ILE A 294 -8.77 14.67 11.34
C ILE A 294 -8.39 13.54 12.30
N ASP A 295 -7.10 13.41 12.61
CA ASP A 295 -6.58 12.46 13.61
C ASP A 295 -6.67 10.96 13.26
N LEU A 296 -6.84 10.59 11.98
CA LEU A 296 -6.77 9.17 11.60
C LEU A 296 -5.33 8.64 11.71
N GLU A 297 -5.01 7.92 12.78
CA GLU A 297 -3.76 7.18 12.92
C GLU A 297 -3.84 5.80 12.23
N ALA A 298 -2.78 5.39 11.54
CA ALA A 298 -2.74 4.10 10.86
C ALA A 298 -2.93 2.92 11.82
N ASN A 299 -2.32 2.98 13.01
CA ASN A 299 -2.46 1.91 14.02
C ASN A 299 -3.91 1.74 14.49
N GLU A 300 -4.67 2.84 14.63
CA GLU A 300 -6.08 2.76 14.99
C GLU A 300 -6.89 2.11 13.87
N LEU A 301 -6.67 2.55 12.62
CA LEU A 301 -7.36 1.98 11.46
C LEU A 301 -7.06 0.48 11.31
N ILE A 302 -5.79 0.08 11.43
CA ILE A 302 -5.36 -1.32 11.36
C ILE A 302 -6.02 -2.14 12.47
N ALA A 303 -6.05 -1.64 13.71
CA ALA A 303 -6.66 -2.35 14.84
C ALA A 303 -8.18 -2.55 14.65
N LYS A 304 -8.89 -1.51 14.18
CA LYS A 304 -10.32 -1.62 13.83
C LYS A 304 -10.53 -2.62 12.69
N ALA A 305 -9.72 -2.56 11.65
CA ALA A 305 -9.82 -3.49 10.52
C ALA A 305 -9.51 -4.95 10.91
N CYS A 306 -8.56 -5.19 11.83
CA CYS A 306 -8.33 -6.51 12.41
C CYS A 306 -9.56 -6.99 13.19
N THR A 307 -10.17 -6.12 14.00
CA THR A 307 -11.40 -6.45 14.76
C THR A 307 -12.55 -6.80 13.83
N THR A 308 -12.72 -6.05 12.73
CA THR A 308 -13.70 -6.35 11.68
C THR A 308 -13.43 -7.71 11.04
N TYR A 309 -12.18 -8.02 10.71
CA TYR A 309 -11.81 -9.31 10.15
C TYR A 309 -12.09 -10.45 11.13
N GLU A 310 -11.74 -10.31 12.40
CA GLU A 310 -12.06 -11.29 13.45
C GLU A 310 -13.57 -11.52 13.57
N LEU A 311 -14.39 -10.46 13.46
CA LEU A 311 -15.85 -10.57 13.46
C LEU A 311 -16.36 -11.36 12.26
N LEU A 312 -15.81 -11.12 11.06
CA LEU A 312 -16.15 -11.90 9.86
C LEU A 312 -15.82 -13.39 10.09
N MET A 313 -14.63 -13.69 10.61
CA MET A 313 -14.16 -15.06 10.84
C MET A 313 -14.92 -15.77 11.97
N LYS A 314 -15.42 -15.06 13.00
CA LYS A 314 -16.31 -15.67 14.00
C LYS A 314 -17.59 -16.26 13.40
N HIS A 315 -18.01 -15.75 12.25
CA HIS A 315 -19.18 -16.21 11.53
C HIS A 315 -18.83 -16.95 10.23
N GLU A 316 -17.60 -17.48 10.10
CA GLU A 316 -17.05 -18.11 8.89
C GLU A 316 -18.04 -19.07 8.20
N LYS A 317 -18.74 -19.93 8.96
CA LYS A 317 -19.73 -20.88 8.41
C LYS A 317 -20.89 -20.24 7.63
N LYS A 318 -21.16 -18.95 7.85
CA LYS A 318 -22.19 -18.17 7.16
C LYS A 318 -21.60 -17.24 6.09
N VAL A 319 -20.29 -17.00 6.12
CA VAL A 319 -19.61 -16.15 5.16
C VAL A 319 -19.70 -16.80 3.77
N PRO A 320 -20.12 -16.09 2.72
CA PRO A 320 -20.11 -16.59 1.36
C PRO A 320 -18.74 -17.15 0.97
N GLN A 321 -18.71 -18.27 0.23
CA GLN A 321 -17.48 -18.93 -0.17
C GLN A 321 -16.49 -17.99 -0.88
N GLU A 322 -17.00 -17.09 -1.73
CA GLU A 322 -16.18 -16.09 -2.42
C GLU A 322 -15.40 -15.19 -1.44
N LEU A 323 -16.01 -14.78 -0.33
CA LEU A 323 -15.37 -13.95 0.70
C LEU A 323 -14.40 -14.79 1.55
N GLN A 324 -14.72 -16.06 1.83
CA GLN A 324 -13.79 -16.96 2.54
C GLN A 324 -12.52 -17.19 1.73
N GLU A 325 -12.63 -17.46 0.43
CA GLU A 325 -11.48 -17.66 -0.44
C GLU A 325 -10.67 -16.37 -0.61
N PHE A 326 -11.36 -15.23 -0.69
CA PHE A 326 -10.72 -13.93 -0.88
C PHE A 326 -9.95 -13.44 0.35
N PHE A 327 -10.47 -13.68 1.56
CA PHE A 327 -9.85 -13.34 2.85
C PHE A 327 -9.18 -14.53 3.54
N GLY A 328 -8.97 -15.64 2.83
CA GLY A 328 -8.28 -16.80 3.35
C GLY A 328 -6.89 -16.44 3.89
N GLN A 329 -6.35 -17.32 4.74
CA GLN A 329 -4.99 -17.11 5.24
C GLN A 329 -3.97 -17.07 4.09
N PRO A 330 -2.92 -16.25 4.19
CA PRO A 330 -1.85 -16.23 3.20
C PRO A 330 -1.25 -17.63 3.02
N GLN A 331 -1.46 -18.28 1.85
CA GLN A 331 -0.61 -19.40 1.44
C GLN A 331 0.79 -18.83 1.19
N GLN A 332 1.78 -19.37 1.91
CA GLN A 332 3.19 -19.05 1.76
C GLN A 332 3.78 -19.67 0.50
#